data_AF-A0A031LTB4-F1
#
_entry.id   AF-A0A031LTB4-F1
#
_cell.length_a   1.000
_cell.length_b   1.000
_cell.length_c   1.000
_cell.angle_alpha   90.00
_cell.angle_beta   90.00
_cell.angle_gamma   90.00
#
_symmetry.space_group_name_H-M   'P 1'
#
loop_
_entity.id
_entity.type
_entity.pdbx_description
1 polymer ?
#
loop_
_entity_poly.entity_id
_entity_poly.type
_entity_poly.pdbx_seq_one_letter_code
_entity_poly.pdbx_strand_id
1 'polypeptide(L)'
;MRSKFAIALSILSSSSIYADDLSMAQEYLHNDGIAYCLSHSEIYANEANIARGGYFQLGEHSHEAAKQVQNYIDQALKEALGSYQHSKEKAYLMRCLEISYSTQYRNYIKTVYALDVIEKSKITLIGYSFSAEG
;
A
#
# COMPACT_ATOMS: atom_id res chain seq x y z
N MET A 1 44.92 20.69 -25.92
CA MET A 1 44.34 19.35 -26.22
C MET A 1 43.38 18.98 -25.10
N ARG A 2 42.17 18.58 -25.47
CA ARG A 2 41.00 18.41 -24.61
C ARG A 2 41.03 17.06 -23.86
N SER A 3 40.33 17.09 -22.72
CA SER A 3 39.52 15.98 -22.19
C SER A 3 40.22 14.92 -21.34
N LYS A 4 40.06 15.03 -20.02
CA LYS A 4 40.05 13.91 -19.06
C LYS A 4 39.21 14.26 -17.82
N PHE A 5 37.94 14.63 -17.96
CA PHE A 5 37.04 14.77 -16.79
C PHE A 5 35.58 14.63 -17.24
N ALA A 6 35.12 13.40 -17.45
CA ALA A 6 33.68 13.13 -17.61
C ALA A 6 33.36 11.62 -17.49
N ILE A 7 33.76 10.94 -16.42
CA ILE A 7 33.22 9.60 -16.11
C ILE A 7 33.07 9.47 -14.58
N ALA A 8 32.13 10.21 -13.99
CA ALA A 8 31.75 10.00 -12.57
C ALA A 8 30.36 10.56 -12.21
N LEU A 9 29.42 10.71 -13.15
CA LEU A 9 28.11 11.34 -12.87
C LEU A 9 26.88 10.47 -13.19
N SER A 10 27.05 9.23 -13.65
CA SER A 10 25.93 8.38 -14.08
C SER A 10 25.35 7.47 -13.00
N ILE A 11 25.86 7.47 -11.76
CA ILE A 11 25.43 6.53 -10.70
C ILE A 11 24.38 7.15 -9.74
N LEU A 12 24.21 8.48 -9.73
CA LEU A 12 23.33 9.17 -8.76
C LEU A 12 21.85 9.26 -9.19
N SER A 13 21.52 8.97 -10.44
CA SER A 13 20.14 9.07 -10.97
C SER A 13 19.29 7.82 -10.75
N SER A 14 19.90 6.67 -10.43
CA SER A 14 19.15 5.42 -10.23
C SER A 14 18.48 5.34 -8.86
N SER A 15 19.05 5.99 -7.84
CA SER A 15 18.52 5.95 -6.47
C SER A 15 17.23 6.76 -6.26
N SER A 16 17.03 7.84 -7.02
CA SER A 16 15.80 8.64 -6.91
C SER A 16 14.59 7.91 -7.51
N ILE A 17 14.77 7.20 -8.62
CA ILE A 17 13.69 6.44 -9.28
C ILE A 17 13.19 5.31 -8.37
N TYR A 18 14.11 4.60 -7.72
CA TYR A 18 13.75 3.53 -6.77
C TYR A 18 13.00 4.05 -5.53
N ALA A 19 13.35 5.23 -5.02
CA ALA A 19 12.67 5.83 -3.88
C ALA A 19 11.23 6.28 -4.23
N ASP A 20 11.04 6.82 -5.44
CA ASP A 20 9.71 7.23 -5.92
C ASP A 20 8.81 6.02 -6.19
N ASP A 21 9.35 4.93 -6.75
CA ASP A 21 8.58 3.71 -7.03
C ASP A 21 8.13 3.00 -5.75
N LEU A 22 9.01 2.90 -4.75
CA LEU A 22 8.67 2.39 -3.41
C LEU A 22 7.60 3.26 -2.73
N SER A 23 7.70 4.58 -2.88
CA SER A 23 6.68 5.51 -2.39
C SER A 23 5.32 5.25 -3.07
N MET A 24 5.32 4.96 -4.37
CA MET A 24 4.07 4.74 -5.10
C MET A 24 3.42 3.40 -4.80
N ALA A 25 4.20 2.32 -4.71
CA ALA A 25 3.70 1.03 -4.28
C ALA A 25 3.11 1.06 -2.86
N GLN A 26 3.72 1.83 -1.94
CA GLN A 26 3.17 2.07 -0.62
C GLN A 26 1.83 2.81 -0.67
N GLU A 27 1.69 3.84 -1.53
CA GLU A 27 0.43 4.55 -1.73
C GLU A 27 -0.65 3.65 -2.36
N TYR A 28 -0.27 2.69 -3.21
CA TYR A 28 -1.23 1.70 -3.71
C TYR A 28 -1.74 0.76 -2.62
N LEU A 29 -0.89 0.33 -1.68
CA LEU A 29 -1.35 -0.42 -0.51
C LEU A 29 -2.26 0.43 0.40
N HIS A 30 -1.96 1.71 0.56
CA HIS A 30 -2.84 2.65 1.27
C HIS A 30 -4.23 2.71 0.63
N ASN A 31 -4.27 2.87 -0.70
CA ASN A 31 -5.49 3.00 -1.48
C ASN A 31 -6.29 1.69 -1.59
N ASP A 32 -5.63 0.53 -1.64
CA ASP A 32 -6.26 -0.78 -1.49
C ASP A 32 -7.08 -0.84 -0.20
N GLY A 33 -6.50 -0.38 0.91
CA GLY A 33 -7.20 -0.31 2.18
C GLY A 33 -8.37 0.70 2.18
N ILE A 34 -8.23 1.88 1.60
CA ILE A 34 -9.37 2.82 1.49
C ILE A 34 -10.51 2.18 0.69
N ALA A 35 -10.19 1.54 -0.44
CA ALA A 35 -11.16 0.85 -1.28
C ALA A 35 -11.82 -0.30 -0.53
N TYR A 36 -11.05 -1.10 0.23
CA TYR A 36 -11.61 -2.13 1.09
C TYR A 36 -12.54 -1.55 2.17
N CYS A 37 -12.16 -0.46 2.82
CA CYS A 37 -13.01 0.22 3.80
C CYS A 37 -14.35 0.63 3.18
N LEU A 38 -14.32 1.28 2.02
CA LEU A 38 -15.53 1.70 1.31
C LEU A 38 -16.35 0.51 0.78
N SER A 39 -15.74 -0.65 0.56
CA SER A 39 -16.46 -1.84 0.11
C SER A 39 -17.51 -2.36 1.11
N HIS A 40 -17.41 -1.95 2.38
CA HIS A 40 -18.40 -2.25 3.43
C HIS A 40 -19.68 -1.41 3.31
N SER A 41 -19.64 -0.32 2.54
CA SER A 41 -20.81 0.52 2.27
C SER A 41 -21.65 -0.09 1.16
N GLU A 42 -22.96 -0.24 1.38
CA GLU A 42 -23.89 -0.69 0.33
C GLU A 42 -23.85 0.21 -0.91
N ILE A 43 -23.61 1.52 -0.72
CA ILE A 43 -23.57 2.52 -1.80
C ILE A 43 -22.31 2.36 -2.67
N TYR A 44 -21.17 2.03 -2.05
CA TYR A 44 -19.86 2.06 -2.73
C TYR A 44 -19.31 0.66 -3.02
N ALA A 45 -19.95 -0.41 -2.54
CA ALA A 45 -19.42 -1.77 -2.52
C ALA A 45 -18.84 -2.23 -3.87
N ASN A 46 -19.60 -2.07 -4.96
CA ASN A 46 -19.20 -2.59 -6.26
C ASN A 46 -17.97 -1.85 -6.82
N GLU A 47 -18.03 -0.53 -6.88
CA GLU A 47 -16.93 0.30 -7.42
C GLU A 47 -15.67 0.19 -6.56
N ALA A 48 -15.84 0.16 -5.24
CA ALA A 48 -14.73 0.03 -4.31
C ALA A 48 -14.03 -1.33 -4.43
N ASN A 49 -14.77 -2.42 -4.65
CA ASN A 49 -14.15 -3.74 -4.90
C ASN A 49 -13.36 -3.78 -6.22
N ILE A 50 -13.84 -3.09 -7.27
CA ILE A 50 -13.10 -2.95 -8.53
C ILE A 50 -11.81 -2.17 -8.30
N ALA A 51 -11.90 -1.02 -7.62
CA ALA A 51 -10.74 -0.19 -7.31
C ALA A 51 -9.70 -0.93 -6.47
N ARG A 52 -10.14 -1.72 -5.49
CA ARG A 52 -9.28 -2.60 -4.68
C ARG A 52 -8.46 -3.55 -5.56
N GLY A 53 -9.11 -4.24 -6.51
CA GLY A 53 -8.41 -5.11 -7.46
C GLY A 53 -7.36 -4.37 -8.29
N GLY A 54 -7.69 -3.14 -8.75
CA GLY A 54 -6.75 -2.28 -9.47
C GLY A 54 -5.55 -1.86 -8.63
N TYR A 55 -5.76 -1.39 -7.40
CA TYR A 55 -4.68 -1.00 -6.50
C TYR A 55 -3.81 -2.16 -6.05
N PHE A 56 -4.40 -3.34 -5.83
CA PHE A 56 -3.66 -4.56 -5.56
C PHE A 56 -2.73 -4.92 -6.73
N GLN A 57 -3.25 -4.87 -7.97
CA GLN A 57 -2.45 -5.17 -9.17
C GLN A 57 -1.31 -4.16 -9.39
N LEU A 58 -1.57 -2.86 -9.18
CA LEU A 58 -0.58 -1.80 -9.40
C LEU A 58 0.47 -1.71 -8.29
N GLY A 59 0.09 -2.03 -7.05
CA GLY A 59 0.99 -1.89 -5.90
C GLY A 59 1.99 -3.02 -5.73
N GLU A 60 1.82 -4.12 -6.46
CA GLU A 60 2.63 -5.34 -6.39
C GLU A 60 2.84 -5.91 -4.97
N HIS A 61 2.10 -5.46 -3.95
CA HIS A 61 2.21 -5.93 -2.58
C HIS A 61 1.65 -7.35 -2.41
N SER A 62 2.13 -8.11 -1.42
CA SER A 62 1.62 -9.47 -1.22
C SER A 62 0.16 -9.47 -0.74
N HIS A 63 -0.50 -10.62 -0.93
CA HIS A 63 -1.81 -10.87 -0.33
C HIS A 63 -1.80 -10.74 1.20
N GLU A 64 -0.69 -11.08 1.85
CA GLU A 64 -0.55 -10.98 3.30
C GLU A 64 -0.49 -9.52 3.75
N ALA A 65 0.26 -8.67 3.02
CA ALA A 65 0.27 -7.23 3.28
C ALA A 65 -1.13 -6.62 3.14
N ALA A 66 -1.86 -6.94 2.06
CA ALA A 66 -3.24 -6.48 1.87
C ALA A 66 -4.16 -6.97 3.00
N LYS A 67 -4.01 -8.23 3.45
CA LYS A 67 -4.80 -8.80 4.55
C LYS A 67 -4.53 -8.11 5.89
N GLN A 68 -3.29 -7.74 6.18
CA GLN A 68 -2.95 -6.98 7.39
C GLN A 68 -3.61 -5.60 7.41
N VAL A 69 -3.69 -4.94 6.26
CA VAL A 69 -4.40 -3.66 6.09
C VAL A 69 -5.90 -3.82 6.28
N GLN A 70 -6.49 -4.86 5.68
CA GLN A 70 -7.91 -5.19 5.85
C GLN A 70 -8.29 -5.42 7.31
N ASN A 71 -7.49 -6.21 8.05
CA ASN A 71 -7.72 -6.47 9.47
C ASN A 71 -7.68 -5.18 10.32
N TYR A 72 -6.76 -4.26 10.01
CA TYR A 72 -6.71 -2.95 10.69
C TYR A 72 -8.01 -2.18 10.47
N ILE A 73 -8.49 -2.13 9.23
CA ILE A 73 -9.72 -1.42 8.86
C ILE A 73 -10.93 -2.03 9.55
N ASP A 74 -11.06 -3.36 9.55
CA ASP A 74 -12.15 -4.06 10.22
C ASP A 74 -12.23 -3.69 11.70
N GLN A 75 -11.08 -3.63 12.36
CA GLN A 75 -10.99 -3.23 13.76
C GLN A 75 -11.39 -1.75 13.93
N ALA A 76 -10.86 -0.85 13.10
CA ALA A 76 -11.16 0.58 13.17
C ALA A 76 -12.63 0.92 12.87
N LEU A 77 -13.29 0.12 12.01
CA LEU A 77 -14.72 0.25 11.71
C LEU A 77 -15.59 -0.27 12.86
N LYS A 78 -15.21 -1.39 13.50
CA LYS A 78 -15.90 -1.91 14.69
C LYS A 78 -15.87 -0.93 15.85
N GLU A 79 -14.78 -0.19 16.02
CA GLU A 79 -14.62 0.77 17.11
C GLU A 79 -15.54 1.99 16.96
N ALA A 80 -15.69 2.54 15.75
CA ALA A 80 -16.41 3.81 15.58
C ALA A 80 -16.91 4.09 14.14
N LEU A 81 -17.82 3.29 13.59
CA LEU A 81 -18.43 3.58 12.28
C LEU A 81 -19.36 4.82 12.28
N GLY A 82 -20.07 5.07 13.38
CA GLY A 82 -21.02 6.18 13.49
C GLY A 82 -22.22 6.11 12.54
N SER A 83 -22.98 7.20 12.50
CA SER A 83 -24.14 7.40 11.62
C SER A 83 -24.38 8.88 11.37
N TYR A 84 -25.01 9.22 10.25
CA TYR A 84 -25.42 10.59 9.97
C TYR A 84 -26.68 10.98 10.76
N GLN A 85 -26.74 12.22 11.27
CA GLN A 85 -27.85 12.68 12.12
C GLN A 85 -29.23 12.65 11.42
N HIS A 86 -29.25 12.84 10.09
CA HIS A 86 -30.48 12.96 9.30
C HIS A 86 -30.57 11.91 8.17
N SER A 87 -29.83 10.81 8.29
CA SER A 87 -29.88 9.72 7.31
C SER A 87 -29.88 8.36 8.00
N LYS A 88 -30.47 7.36 7.35
CA LYS A 88 -30.43 5.97 7.80
C LYS A 88 -29.09 5.30 7.46
N GLU A 89 -28.29 5.93 6.60
CA GLU A 89 -27.00 5.43 6.17
C GLU A 89 -25.97 5.45 7.30
N LYS A 90 -25.10 4.43 7.30
CA LYS A 90 -23.90 4.40 8.13
C LYS A 90 -22.84 5.34 7.55
N ALA A 91 -22.01 5.94 8.41
CA ALA A 91 -21.05 6.96 8.00
C ALA A 91 -19.74 6.39 7.42
N TYR A 92 -19.83 5.35 6.59
CA TYR A 92 -18.65 4.67 6.02
C TYR A 92 -17.71 5.63 5.29
N LEU A 93 -18.22 6.51 4.43
CA LEU A 93 -17.37 7.45 3.70
C LEU A 93 -16.57 8.35 4.65
N MET A 94 -17.24 8.97 5.62
CA MET A 94 -16.58 9.81 6.61
C MET A 94 -15.55 9.01 7.41
N ARG A 95 -15.94 7.83 7.89
CA ARG A 95 -15.06 7.00 8.71
C ARG A 95 -13.84 6.52 7.94
N CYS A 96 -13.99 6.10 6.69
CA CYS A 96 -12.88 5.66 5.85
C CYS A 96 -11.90 6.81 5.55
N LEU A 97 -12.40 8.04 5.36
CA LEU A 97 -11.55 9.23 5.20
C LEU A 97 -10.80 9.57 6.51
N GLU A 98 -11.47 9.51 7.66
CA GLU A 98 -10.82 9.71 8.96
C GLU A 98 -9.70 8.69 9.19
N ILE A 99 -9.96 7.41 8.90
CA ILE A 99 -8.96 6.35 8.98
C ILE A 99 -7.80 6.65 8.03
N SER A 100 -8.07 6.96 6.76
CA SER A 100 -7.03 7.19 5.74
C SER A 100 -6.12 8.37 6.07
N TYR A 101 -6.66 9.43 6.66
CA TYR A 101 -5.87 10.59 7.06
C TYR A 101 -5.25 10.47 8.46
N SER A 102 -5.61 9.46 9.24
CA SER A 102 -5.02 9.26 10.57
C SER A 102 -3.52 8.96 10.52
N THR A 103 -2.78 9.55 11.45
CA THR A 103 -1.34 9.27 11.61
C THR A 103 -1.09 7.81 11.93
N GLN A 104 -1.97 7.16 12.71
CA GLN A 104 -1.83 5.75 13.05
C GLN A 104 -1.88 4.87 11.81
N TYR A 105 -2.89 5.04 10.96
CA TYR A 105 -3.03 4.23 9.75
C TYR A 105 -1.88 4.48 8.76
N ARG A 106 -1.49 5.74 8.55
CA ARG A 106 -0.35 6.06 7.65
C ARG A 106 0.96 5.42 8.12
N ASN A 107 1.22 5.40 9.42
CA ASN A 107 2.41 4.73 9.98
C ASN A 107 2.29 3.20 9.90
N TYR A 108 1.08 2.67 10.08
CA TYR A 108 0.81 1.25 9.92
C TYR A 108 1.09 0.78 8.49
N ILE A 109 0.59 1.51 7.47
CA ILE A 109 0.88 1.21 6.06
C ILE A 109 2.38 1.15 5.78
N LYS A 110 3.15 2.16 6.25
CA LYS A 110 4.62 2.16 6.11
C LYS A 110 5.27 0.92 6.70
N THR A 111 4.79 0.50 7.88
CA THR A 111 5.31 -0.67 8.59
C THR A 111 5.00 -1.96 7.84
N VAL A 112 3.74 -2.16 7.43
CA VAL A 112 3.31 -3.34 6.68
C VAL A 112 4.06 -3.44 5.35
N TYR A 113 4.17 -2.33 4.62
CA TYR A 113 4.87 -2.30 3.34
C TYR A 113 6.37 -2.60 3.50
N ALA A 114 7.04 -2.02 4.51
CA ALA A 114 8.44 -2.31 4.77
C ALA A 114 8.69 -3.80 5.07
N LEU A 115 7.79 -4.44 5.83
CA LEU A 115 7.85 -5.87 6.11
C LEU A 115 7.65 -6.71 4.85
N ASP A 116 6.71 -6.34 3.99
CA ASP A 116 6.44 -7.00 2.70
C ASP A 116 7.67 -6.99 1.79
N VAL A 117 8.35 -5.84 1.69
CA VAL A 117 9.59 -5.69 0.90
C VAL A 117 10.71 -6.57 1.46
N ILE A 118 10.88 -6.63 2.78
CA ILE A 118 11.89 -7.48 3.43
C ILE A 118 11.61 -8.96 3.16
N GLU A 119 10.36 -9.39 3.27
CA GLU A 119 9.97 -10.78 3.04
C GLU A 119 10.23 -11.22 1.60
N LYS A 120 9.82 -10.41 0.63
CA LYS A 120 10.11 -10.65 -0.79
C LYS A 120 11.61 -10.72 -1.08
N SER A 121 12.39 -9.82 -0.49
CA SER A 121 13.85 -9.80 -0.66
C SER A 121 14.51 -11.09 -0.15
N LYS A 122 14.02 -11.67 0.95
CA LYS A 122 14.52 -12.97 1.45
C LYS A 122 14.23 -14.10 0.48
N ILE A 123 13.02 -14.14 -0.09
CA ILE A 123 12.63 -15.17 -1.08
C ILE A 123 13.54 -15.09 -2.30
N THR A 124 13.81 -13.88 -2.80
CA THR A 124 14.72 -13.65 -3.93
C THR A 124 16.12 -14.19 -3.65
N LEU A 125 16.69 -13.90 -2.47
CA LEU A 125 18.03 -14.37 -2.10
C LEU A 125 18.12 -15.90 -1.97
N ILE A 126 17.07 -16.55 -1.47
CA ILE A 126 16.99 -18.02 -1.40
C ILE A 126 16.89 -18.63 -2.82
N GLY A 127 16.13 -18.00 -3.71
CA GLY A 127 16.02 -18.45 -5.11
C GLY A 127 17.36 -18.40 -5.86
N TYR A 128 18.16 -17.36 -5.64
CA TYR A 128 19.51 -17.26 -6.22
C TYR A 128 20.49 -18.29 -5.67
N SER A 129 20.42 -18.59 -4.37
CA SER A 129 21.29 -19.60 -3.76
C SER A 129 20.96 -21.02 -4.26
N PHE A 130 19.68 -21.30 -4.55
CA PHE A 130 19.27 -22.59 -5.13
C PHE A 130 19.63 -22.74 -6.62
N SER A 131 19.69 -21.66 -7.40
CA SER A 131 20.13 -21.69 -8.80
C SER A 131 21.66 -21.78 -8.98
N ALA A 132 22.44 -21.39 -7.98
CA ALA A 132 23.90 -21.43 -8.06
C ALA A 132 24.50 -22.82 -7.74
N GLU A 133 23.69 -23.76 -7.25
CA GLU A 133 24.09 -25.12 -6.90
C GLU A 133 23.61 -26.18 -7.92
N GLY A 134 23.07 -25.76 -9.07
CA GLY A 134 22.53 -26.62 -10.14
C GLY A 134 23.39 -26.66 -11.40
#